data_AF-A0A1G1NLM9-F1
#
_entry.id   AF-A0A1G1NLM9-F1
#
_cell.length_a   1.000
_cell.length_b   1.000
_cell.length_c   1.000
_cell.angle_alpha   90.00
_cell.angle_beta   90.00
_cell.angle_gamma   90.00
#
_symmetry.space_group_name_H-M   'P 1'
#
loop_
_entity.id
_entity.type
_entity.pdbx_description
1 polymer ?
#
loop_
_entity_poly.entity_id
_entity_poly.type
_entity_poly.pdbx_seq_one_letter_code
_entity_poly.pdbx_strand_id
1 'polypeptide(L)'
;MYDSFSIFRLFRNIFYLSYLAILPLLILFCLEQLRLFLETPLKTQKNRLAMAVFVVLAHLLFAAFLFRQGSIIITSYVTIFLSAVLFVLYFFQRSHREQPFFIIGLLIVILLQPAEVFYHYKNNAPGVVEWFPRDRFYPKFSFVRPVRREEINYFSYYKGRSPQALQDASGFESWKYTGLYRSYWLHENIQPDILENYVRHKFVVFDRTEHMDEKNWDFKKMETAFARRANVAFVSDPAAEPVPVPQNSPGGDQWQVITAPSDQFSVEAFDLNFIKLKTNFDSAKFFVYNDGYDRNWRASVNGRAAKIIKANYAFKGLWLPAGPNQIYLRYGSAWLYGFNIFMLVFYGAFFLYLLGLWLYPLRKGHKGT
;
A
#
# COMPACT_ATOMS: atom_id res chain seq x y z
N MET A 1 1.84 -26.98 -13.85
CA MET A 1 2.40 -26.12 -12.77
C MET A 1 2.04 -24.63 -12.96
N TYR A 2 0.93 -24.31 -13.64
CA TYR A 2 0.47 -22.94 -13.92
C TYR A 2 -0.82 -22.56 -13.16
N ASP A 3 -1.57 -23.54 -12.63
CA ASP A 3 -2.86 -23.28 -11.94
C ASP A 3 -2.73 -22.88 -10.47
N SER A 4 -1.57 -23.05 -9.85
CA SER A 4 -1.33 -22.66 -8.45
C SER A 4 -1.04 -21.16 -8.26
N PHE A 5 -0.92 -20.38 -9.35
CA PHE A 5 -0.57 -18.96 -9.31
C PHE A 5 -1.66 -18.10 -8.63
N SER A 6 -2.92 -18.52 -8.71
CA SER A 6 -4.05 -17.83 -8.07
C SER A 6 -4.02 -17.91 -6.55
N ILE A 7 -3.56 -19.04 -5.99
CA ILE A 7 -3.43 -19.27 -4.55
C ILE A 7 -2.33 -18.36 -3.97
N PHE A 8 -1.23 -18.16 -4.70
CA PHE A 8 -0.16 -17.26 -4.27
C PHE A 8 -0.55 -15.78 -4.22
N ARG A 9 -1.56 -15.34 -4.99
CA ARG A 9 -2.09 -13.97 -4.90
C ARG A 9 -2.86 -13.71 -3.60
N LEU A 10 -3.53 -14.72 -3.03
CA LEU A 10 -4.20 -14.59 -1.74
C LEU A 10 -3.20 -14.38 -0.58
N PHE A 11 -2.05 -15.06 -0.63
CA PHE A 11 -1.02 -14.96 0.42
C PHE A 11 -0.39 -13.58 0.55
N ARG A 12 -0.24 -12.85 -0.57
CA ARG A 12 0.27 -11.47 -0.56
C ARG A 12 -0.62 -10.52 0.25
N ASN A 13 -1.89 -10.88 0.43
CA ASN A 13 -2.94 -10.06 1.01
C ASN A 13 -3.35 -10.54 2.41
N ILE A 14 -2.51 -11.29 3.14
CA ILE A 14 -2.79 -11.74 4.52
C ILE A 14 -3.07 -10.59 5.50
N PHE A 15 -2.58 -9.37 5.25
CA PHE A 15 -2.96 -8.19 6.03
C PHE A 15 -4.47 -7.88 5.96
N TYR A 16 -5.16 -8.27 4.90
CA TYR A 16 -6.63 -8.20 4.88
C TYR A 16 -7.27 -9.24 5.81
N LEU A 17 -6.60 -10.39 6.04
CA LEU A 17 -7.02 -11.38 7.04
C LEU A 17 -6.76 -10.93 8.48
N SER A 18 -5.82 -10.01 8.75
CA SER A 18 -5.68 -9.45 10.10
C SER A 18 -6.92 -8.67 10.53
N TYR A 19 -7.62 -8.01 9.61
CA TYR A 19 -8.92 -7.41 9.93
C TYR A 19 -10.00 -8.45 10.23
N LEU A 20 -9.95 -9.63 9.60
CA LEU A 20 -10.88 -10.73 9.90
C LEU A 20 -10.68 -11.34 11.30
N ALA A 21 -9.51 -11.20 11.90
CA ALA A 21 -9.26 -11.68 13.26
C ALA A 21 -9.36 -10.55 14.31
N ILE A 22 -8.71 -9.42 14.06
CA ILE A 22 -8.60 -8.32 15.04
C ILE A 22 -9.95 -7.61 15.22
N LEU A 23 -10.70 -7.36 14.14
CA LEU A 23 -11.95 -6.63 14.24
C LEU A 23 -13.00 -7.43 15.05
N PRO A 24 -13.24 -8.74 14.81
CA PRO A 24 -14.13 -9.51 15.66
C PRO A 24 -13.66 -9.62 17.11
N LEU A 25 -12.35 -9.78 17.35
CA LEU A 25 -11.82 -9.80 18.72
C LEU A 25 -12.06 -8.48 19.45
N LEU A 26 -11.85 -7.36 18.77
CA LEU A 26 -12.13 -6.03 19.33
C LEU A 26 -13.63 -5.84 19.60
N ILE A 27 -14.50 -6.27 18.67
CA ILE A 27 -15.95 -6.23 18.86
C ILE A 27 -16.35 -7.08 20.08
N LEU A 28 -15.87 -8.31 20.18
CA LEU A 28 -16.15 -9.19 21.32
C LEU A 28 -15.64 -8.61 22.64
N PHE A 29 -14.43 -8.03 22.63
CA PHE A 29 -13.89 -7.35 23.80
C PHE A 29 -14.79 -6.17 24.21
N CYS A 30 -15.15 -5.28 23.28
CA CYS A 30 -16.03 -4.15 23.55
C CYS A 30 -17.42 -4.59 24.04
N LEU A 31 -17.99 -5.66 23.45
CA LEU A 31 -19.26 -6.24 23.88
C LEU A 31 -19.17 -6.78 25.32
N GLU A 32 -18.08 -7.46 25.67
CA GLU A 32 -17.89 -7.98 27.02
C GLU A 32 -17.68 -6.85 28.03
N GLN A 33 -16.89 -5.82 27.68
CA GLN A 33 -16.76 -4.62 28.53
C GLN A 33 -18.10 -3.91 28.72
N LEU A 34 -18.89 -3.76 27.65
CA LEU A 34 -20.23 -3.16 27.73
C LEU A 34 -21.16 -4.02 28.59
N ARG A 35 -21.11 -5.35 28.45
CA ARG A 35 -21.90 -6.28 29.27
C ARG A 35 -21.55 -6.14 30.75
N LEU A 36 -20.27 -6.20 31.11
CA LEU A 36 -19.80 -6.03 32.48
C LEU A 36 -20.21 -4.67 33.05
N PHE A 37 -20.11 -3.62 32.22
CA PHE A 37 -20.54 -2.28 32.58
C PHE A 37 -22.05 -2.19 32.89
N LEU A 38 -22.89 -2.83 32.08
CA LEU A 38 -24.35 -2.87 32.27
C LEU A 38 -24.78 -3.77 33.43
N GLU A 39 -24.09 -4.89 33.67
CA GLU A 39 -24.42 -5.86 34.73
C GLU A 39 -23.91 -5.46 36.12
N THR A 40 -23.10 -4.39 36.21
CA THR A 40 -22.56 -3.91 37.50
C THR A 40 -23.70 -3.44 38.43
N PRO A 41 -23.87 -4.04 39.63
CA PRO A 41 -25.01 -3.75 40.50
C PRO A 41 -24.89 -2.38 41.17
N LEU A 42 -25.77 -1.44 40.81
CA LEU A 42 -25.83 -0.09 41.38
C LEU A 42 -26.83 -0.02 42.55
N LYS A 43 -26.39 -0.50 43.72
CA LYS A 43 -27.22 -0.63 44.94
C LYS A 43 -27.63 0.69 45.58
N THR A 44 -26.81 1.74 45.48
CA THR A 44 -27.04 3.05 46.13
C THR A 44 -27.28 4.16 45.11
N GLN A 45 -28.04 5.20 45.51
CA GLN A 45 -28.25 6.39 44.67
C GLN A 45 -26.93 7.11 44.34
N LYS A 46 -25.97 7.12 45.28
CA LYS A 46 -24.63 7.67 45.07
C LYS A 46 -23.88 6.94 43.95
N ASN A 47 -23.96 5.61 43.89
CA ASN A 47 -23.31 4.83 42.84
C ASN A 47 -23.98 5.06 41.47
N ARG A 48 -25.31 5.21 41.42
CA ARG A 48 -26.05 5.55 40.20
C ARG A 48 -25.64 6.93 39.67
N LEU A 49 -25.54 7.92 40.57
CA LEU A 49 -25.10 9.26 40.21
C LEU A 49 -23.65 9.27 39.71
N ALA A 50 -22.74 8.57 40.39
CA ALA A 50 -21.35 8.45 39.96
C ALA A 50 -21.23 7.86 38.55
N MET A 51 -22.02 6.82 38.26
CA MET A 51 -22.03 6.19 36.95
C MET A 51 -22.61 7.10 35.85
N ALA A 52 -23.68 7.82 36.16
CA ALA A 52 -24.26 8.82 35.26
C ALA A 52 -23.27 9.94 34.95
N VAL A 53 -22.57 10.47 35.96
CA VAL A 53 -21.52 11.48 35.79
C VAL A 53 -20.38 10.94 34.92
N PHE A 54 -19.91 9.72 35.17
CA PHE A 54 -18.88 9.07 34.36
C PHE A 54 -19.28 8.99 32.88
N VAL A 55 -20.50 8.52 32.59
CA VAL A 55 -21.02 8.43 31.22
C VAL A 55 -21.10 9.81 30.57
N VAL A 56 -21.65 10.80 31.25
CA VAL A 56 -21.75 12.16 30.71
C VAL A 56 -20.37 12.73 30.40
N LEU A 57 -19.40 12.58 31.31
CA LEU A 57 -18.02 13.01 31.07
C LEU A 57 -17.38 12.29 29.88
N ALA A 58 -17.56 10.97 29.76
CA ALA A 58 -17.04 10.22 28.62
C ALA A 58 -17.62 10.71 27.28
N HIS A 59 -18.93 10.98 27.22
CA HIS A 59 -19.59 11.52 26.03
C HIS A 59 -19.16 12.95 25.73
N LEU A 60 -18.97 13.80 26.74
CA LEU A 60 -18.45 15.16 26.56
C LEU A 60 -17.02 15.17 26.03
N LEU A 61 -16.14 14.31 26.57
CA LEU A 61 -14.77 14.14 26.08
C LEU A 61 -14.76 13.67 24.62
N PHE A 62 -15.64 12.72 24.27
CA PHE A 62 -15.76 12.24 22.90
C PHE A 62 -16.32 13.32 21.95
N ALA A 63 -17.31 14.09 22.38
CA ALA A 63 -17.83 15.23 21.62
C ALA A 63 -16.75 16.31 21.41
N ALA A 64 -15.95 16.63 22.43
CA ALA A 64 -14.83 17.56 22.32
C ALA A 64 -13.74 17.06 21.37
N PHE A 65 -13.46 15.76 21.39
CA PHE A 65 -12.58 15.11 20.42
C PHE A 65 -13.08 15.25 18.99
N LEU A 66 -14.37 14.98 18.73
CA LEU A 66 -14.99 15.15 17.41
C LEU A 66 -14.97 16.61 16.96
N PHE A 67 -15.28 17.55 17.86
CA PHE A 67 -15.22 18.98 17.56
C PHE A 67 -13.82 19.40 17.10
N ARG A 68 -12.77 18.85 17.72
CA ARG A 68 -11.37 19.12 17.33
C ARG A 68 -11.01 18.57 15.95
N GLN A 69 -11.67 17.51 15.47
CA GLN A 69 -11.36 16.94 14.15
C GLN A 69 -11.81 17.82 12.97
N GLY A 70 -12.82 18.69 13.19
CA GLY A 70 -13.43 19.48 12.12
C GLY A 70 -14.27 18.63 11.16
N SER A 71 -15.22 19.25 10.45
CA SER A 71 -16.02 18.59 9.40
C SER A 71 -16.84 17.37 9.84
N ILE A 72 -17.35 17.36 11.08
CA ILE A 72 -18.23 16.31 11.60
C ILE A 72 -19.69 16.66 11.35
N ILE A 73 -20.47 15.68 10.87
CA ILE A 73 -21.91 15.84 10.60
C ILE A 73 -22.73 16.01 11.88
N ILE A 74 -23.82 16.76 11.80
CA ILE A 74 -24.64 17.15 12.97
C ILE A 74 -25.24 15.94 13.68
N THR A 75 -25.65 14.90 12.95
CA THR A 75 -26.22 13.70 13.58
C THR A 75 -25.23 12.98 14.48
N SER A 76 -23.91 13.14 14.28
CA SER A 76 -22.91 12.54 15.18
C SER A 76 -23.03 13.11 16.60
N TYR A 77 -23.20 14.43 16.73
CA TYR A 77 -23.39 15.06 18.04
C TYR A 77 -24.74 14.69 18.66
N VAL A 78 -25.79 14.61 17.84
CA VAL A 78 -27.11 14.16 18.28
C VAL A 78 -27.06 12.71 18.79
N THR A 79 -26.40 11.81 18.07
CA THR A 79 -26.21 10.40 18.47
C THR A 79 -25.46 10.29 19.80
N ILE A 80 -24.38 11.06 19.99
CA ILE A 80 -23.63 11.09 21.27
C ILE A 80 -24.52 11.60 22.40
N PHE A 81 -25.26 12.68 22.18
CA PHE A 81 -26.16 13.24 23.18
C PHE A 81 -27.28 12.26 23.56
N LEU A 82 -27.97 11.68 22.57
CA LEU A 82 -29.03 10.71 22.80
C LEU A 82 -28.51 9.44 23.48
N SER A 83 -27.31 8.97 23.10
CA SER A 83 -26.62 7.88 23.81
C SER A 83 -26.41 8.22 25.28
N ALA A 84 -25.86 9.40 25.60
CA ALA A 84 -25.65 9.82 26.98
C ALA A 84 -26.96 9.85 27.78
N VAL A 85 -28.03 10.42 27.21
CA VAL A 85 -29.36 10.45 27.83
C VAL A 85 -29.89 9.04 28.10
N LEU A 86 -29.79 8.14 27.12
CA LEU A 86 -30.26 6.75 27.26
C LEU A 86 -29.53 6.02 28.39
N PHE A 87 -28.20 6.14 28.47
CA PHE A 87 -27.42 5.53 29.56
C PHE A 87 -27.72 6.14 30.93
N VAL A 88 -27.97 7.45 31.02
CA VAL A 88 -28.40 8.09 32.27
C VAL A 88 -29.77 7.54 32.69
N LEU A 89 -30.74 7.48 31.78
CA LEU A 89 -32.07 6.91 32.07
C LEU A 89 -32.00 5.44 32.48
N TYR A 90 -31.09 4.67 31.87
CA TYR A 90 -30.81 3.28 32.21
C TYR A 90 -30.37 3.14 33.68
N PHE A 91 -29.39 3.92 34.15
CA PHE A 91 -28.89 3.79 35.53
C PHE A 91 -29.86 4.27 36.60
N PHE A 92 -30.75 5.20 36.27
CA PHE A 92 -31.81 5.65 37.18
C PHE A 92 -33.06 4.76 37.12
N GLN A 93 -33.02 3.63 36.41
CA GLN A 93 -34.12 2.66 36.29
C GLN A 93 -35.43 3.30 35.79
N ARG A 94 -35.34 4.46 35.13
CA ARG A 94 -36.49 5.12 34.49
C ARG A 94 -36.80 4.54 33.11
N SER A 95 -35.92 3.70 32.60
CA SER A 95 -36.12 2.91 31.39
C SER A 95 -35.96 1.43 31.73
N HIS A 96 -37.04 0.67 31.64
CA HIS A 96 -36.99 -0.77 31.84
C HIS A 96 -36.34 -1.42 30.62
N ARG A 97 -35.36 -2.30 30.86
CA ARG A 97 -34.59 -3.07 29.85
C ARG A 97 -35.46 -3.82 28.84
N GLU A 98 -36.73 -4.07 29.18
CA GLU A 98 -37.69 -4.84 28.38
C GLU A 98 -38.74 -3.98 27.68
N GLN A 99 -38.73 -2.66 27.86
CA GLN A 99 -39.70 -1.82 27.17
C GLN A 99 -39.31 -1.65 25.70
N PRO A 100 -40.21 -1.99 24.75
CA PRO A 100 -39.91 -1.94 23.33
C PRO A 100 -39.48 -0.54 22.88
N PHE A 101 -39.98 0.51 23.54
CA PHE A 101 -39.61 1.90 23.27
C PHE A 101 -38.13 2.22 23.48
N PHE A 102 -37.45 1.59 24.45
CA PHE A 102 -36.03 1.82 24.68
C PHE A 102 -35.18 1.20 23.56
N ILE A 103 -35.54 -0.03 23.15
CA ILE A 103 -34.88 -0.74 22.05
C ILE A 103 -35.10 0.00 20.73
N ILE A 104 -36.32 0.47 20.47
CA ILE A 104 -36.65 1.30 19.30
C ILE A 104 -35.84 2.60 19.31
N GLY A 105 -35.73 3.27 20.48
CA GLY A 105 -34.91 4.48 20.62
C GLY A 105 -33.44 4.24 20.29
N LEU A 106 -32.85 3.14 20.77
CA LEU A 106 -31.48 2.73 20.42
C LEU A 106 -31.32 2.47 18.91
N LEU A 107 -32.27 1.78 18.28
CA LEU A 107 -32.23 1.52 16.84
C LEU A 107 -32.27 2.82 16.03
N ILE A 108 -33.10 3.79 16.43
CA ILE A 108 -33.16 5.10 15.77
C ILE A 108 -31.82 5.83 15.89
N VAL A 109 -31.20 5.83 17.08
CA VAL A 109 -29.89 6.46 17.34
C VAL A 109 -28.79 5.83 16.48
N ILE A 110 -28.82 4.51 16.30
CA ILE A 110 -27.86 3.77 15.47
C ILE A 110 -28.04 4.08 13.98
N LEU A 111 -29.29 4.29 13.52
CA LEU A 111 -29.60 4.49 12.10
C LEU A 111 -29.50 5.95 11.64
N LEU A 112 -29.64 6.92 12.54
CA LEU A 112 -29.58 8.36 12.24
C LEU A 112 -28.31 8.76 11.50
N GLN A 113 -27.15 8.35 12.02
CA GLN A 113 -25.86 8.74 11.48
C GLN A 113 -25.58 8.09 10.10
N PRO A 114 -25.73 6.77 9.90
CA PRO A 114 -25.62 6.17 8.57
C PRO A 114 -26.57 6.79 7.55
N ALA A 115 -27.82 7.09 7.93
CA ALA A 115 -28.79 7.68 7.01
C ALA A 115 -28.35 9.07 6.51
N GLU A 116 -27.87 9.96 7.38
CA GLU A 116 -27.34 11.27 6.98
C GLU A 116 -26.07 11.12 6.12
N VAL A 117 -25.18 10.18 6.46
CA VAL A 117 -24.01 9.86 5.63
C VAL A 117 -24.43 9.42 4.23
N PHE A 118 -25.39 8.49 4.11
CA PHE A 118 -25.87 8.04 2.81
C PHE A 118 -26.56 9.14 2.02
N TYR A 119 -27.29 10.05 2.69
CA TYR A 119 -27.89 11.22 2.06
C TYR A 119 -26.83 12.14 1.47
N HIS A 120 -25.83 12.54 2.26
CA HIS A 120 -24.72 13.37 1.77
C HIS A 120 -23.90 12.64 0.72
N TYR A 121 -23.65 11.35 0.88
CA TYR A 121 -22.94 10.55 -0.11
C TYR A 121 -23.70 10.55 -1.43
N LYS A 122 -25.02 10.32 -1.45
CA LYS A 122 -25.81 10.37 -2.68
C LYS A 122 -25.78 11.73 -3.36
N ASN A 123 -25.85 12.82 -2.59
CA ASN A 123 -25.98 14.18 -3.14
C ASN A 123 -24.63 14.82 -3.49
N ASN A 124 -23.57 14.45 -2.79
CA ASN A 124 -22.22 14.97 -2.99
C ASN A 124 -21.31 14.02 -3.78
N ALA A 125 -21.68 12.74 -3.90
CA ALA A 125 -20.97 11.87 -4.82
C ALA A 125 -21.20 12.42 -6.22
N PRO A 126 -20.13 12.82 -6.94
CA PRO A 126 -20.26 13.04 -8.37
C PRO A 126 -20.88 11.77 -8.97
N GLY A 127 -21.78 11.94 -9.95
CA GLY A 127 -22.46 10.84 -10.64
C GLY A 127 -21.48 9.97 -11.45
N VAL A 128 -20.53 9.33 -10.77
CA VAL A 128 -19.50 8.50 -11.34
C VAL A 128 -20.12 7.12 -11.49
N VAL A 129 -20.95 6.98 -12.53
CA VAL A 129 -21.27 5.69 -13.10
C VAL A 129 -20.03 5.23 -13.87
N GLU A 130 -18.99 4.82 -13.16
CA GLU A 130 -17.84 4.18 -13.77
C GLU A 130 -18.06 2.66 -13.74
N TRP A 131 -18.68 2.17 -14.80
CA TRP A 131 -18.43 0.80 -15.24
C TRP A 131 -16.95 0.72 -15.62
N PHE A 132 -16.10 0.32 -14.67
CA PHE A 132 -14.78 -0.18 -15.02
C PHE A 132 -15.00 -1.49 -15.77
N PRO A 133 -14.73 -1.57 -17.09
CA PRO A 133 -14.64 -2.87 -17.72
C PRO A 133 -13.58 -3.65 -16.96
N ARG A 134 -13.98 -4.73 -16.28
CA ARG A 134 -13.06 -5.72 -15.71
C ARG A 134 -12.43 -6.55 -16.81
N ASP A 135 -11.96 -5.90 -17.87
CA ASP A 135 -11.01 -6.52 -18.76
C ASP A 135 -9.80 -6.83 -17.91
N ARG A 136 -9.33 -8.08 -17.96
CA ARG A 136 -8.17 -8.51 -17.20
C ARG A 136 -6.97 -7.75 -17.74
N PHE A 137 -6.65 -6.60 -17.14
CA PHE A 137 -5.46 -5.84 -17.45
C PHE A 137 -4.25 -6.65 -16.98
N TYR A 138 -3.68 -7.42 -17.89
CA TYR A 138 -2.35 -7.96 -17.69
C TYR A 138 -1.35 -6.83 -17.93
N PRO A 139 -0.43 -6.58 -16.99
CA PRO A 139 0.59 -5.55 -17.15
C PRO A 139 1.43 -5.90 -18.38
N LYS A 140 1.42 -5.03 -19.38
CA LYS A 140 2.22 -5.22 -20.59
C LYS A 140 3.49 -4.39 -20.47
N PHE A 141 4.61 -4.99 -20.87
CA PHE A 141 5.87 -4.27 -20.86
C PHE A 141 5.89 -3.17 -21.96
N SER A 142 6.60 -2.08 -21.69
CA SER A 142 6.97 -1.06 -22.68
C SER A 142 8.35 -0.52 -22.32
N PHE A 143 9.14 -0.09 -23.29
CA PHE A 143 10.46 0.50 -23.01
C PHE A 143 10.37 1.97 -22.59
N VAL A 144 9.44 2.70 -23.23
CA VAL A 144 9.22 4.13 -23.02
C VAL A 144 7.78 4.34 -22.55
N ARG A 145 7.64 5.23 -21.58
CA ARG A 145 6.35 5.74 -21.08
C ARG A 145 5.96 7.01 -21.89
N PRO A 146 4.66 7.27 -22.09
CA PRO A 146 4.18 8.49 -22.76
C PRO A 146 4.60 9.75 -21.99
N VAL A 147 4.37 10.95 -22.52
CA VAL A 147 4.51 12.21 -21.76
C VAL A 147 3.11 12.69 -21.37
N ARG A 148 2.93 13.31 -20.19
CA ARG A 148 1.64 13.84 -19.71
C ARG A 148 0.96 14.79 -20.69
N ARG A 149 1.71 15.44 -21.58
CA ARG A 149 1.21 16.41 -22.58
C ARG A 149 0.77 15.79 -23.91
N GLU A 150 1.03 14.51 -24.16
CA GLU A 150 0.49 13.81 -25.34
C GLU A 150 -1.01 13.57 -25.12
N GLU A 151 -1.87 14.54 -25.43
CA GLU A 151 -3.36 14.49 -25.40
C GLU A 151 -3.95 13.35 -24.57
N ILE A 152 -3.59 13.30 -23.28
CA ILE A 152 -4.21 12.35 -22.37
C ILE A 152 -5.56 12.96 -22.05
N ASN A 153 -6.59 12.51 -22.77
CA ASN A 153 -7.97 12.85 -22.46
C ASN A 153 -8.16 12.57 -20.96
N TYR A 154 -8.42 13.63 -20.19
CA TYR A 154 -8.50 13.59 -18.72
C TYR A 154 -9.52 12.54 -18.23
N PHE A 155 -10.52 12.22 -19.06
CA PHE A 155 -11.49 11.14 -18.83
C PHE A 155 -10.93 9.72 -19.00
N SER A 156 -9.88 9.51 -19.80
CA SER A 156 -9.21 8.23 -19.99
C SER A 156 -8.26 7.86 -18.83
N TYR A 157 -7.79 8.86 -18.08
CA TYR A 157 -6.93 8.66 -16.90
C TYR A 157 -7.67 7.92 -15.77
N TYR A 158 -8.98 8.18 -15.61
CA TYR A 158 -9.81 7.55 -14.58
C TYR A 158 -10.55 6.31 -15.08
N LYS A 159 -11.04 6.29 -16.34
CA LYS A 159 -11.99 5.27 -16.81
C LYS A 159 -11.44 3.89 -17.20
N GLY A 160 -10.13 3.63 -17.17
CA GLY A 160 -9.68 2.30 -17.63
C GLY A 160 -8.20 1.98 -17.64
N ARG A 161 -7.32 2.75 -17.01
CA ARG A 161 -5.88 2.44 -17.00
C ARG A 161 -5.38 2.38 -15.58
N SER A 162 -5.30 1.16 -15.03
CA SER A 162 -4.53 0.98 -13.80
C SER A 162 -3.08 1.44 -14.08
N PRO A 163 -2.44 2.21 -13.18
CA PRO A 163 -1.01 2.53 -13.25
C PRO A 163 -0.11 1.28 -13.42
N GLN A 164 -0.67 0.10 -13.12
CA GLN A 164 -0.06 -1.21 -13.24
C GLN A 164 0.18 -1.62 -14.70
N ALA A 165 -0.51 -1.03 -15.68
CA ALA A 165 -0.35 -1.39 -17.09
C ALA A 165 1.04 -1.08 -17.64
N LEU A 166 1.85 -0.23 -16.98
CA LEU A 166 3.24 0.13 -17.30
C LEU A 166 3.50 0.73 -18.69
N GLN A 167 2.53 0.68 -19.61
CA GLN A 167 2.59 1.26 -20.96
C GLN A 167 2.11 2.71 -21.02
N ASP A 168 1.27 3.11 -20.07
CA ASP A 168 0.41 4.29 -20.24
C ASP A 168 0.61 5.39 -19.20
N ALA A 169 1.40 5.13 -18.16
CA ALA A 169 1.71 6.11 -17.14
C ALA A 169 3.04 6.77 -17.49
N SER A 170 3.01 8.06 -17.80
CA SER A 170 4.15 8.89 -18.17
C SER A 170 5.19 9.11 -17.06
N GLY A 171 4.84 8.75 -15.84
CA GLY A 171 5.65 9.01 -14.66
C GLY A 171 5.62 7.89 -13.63
N PHE A 172 6.29 8.15 -12.53
CA PHE A 172 6.23 7.34 -11.33
C PHE A 172 5.07 7.83 -10.43
N GLU A 173 4.62 7.00 -9.49
CA GLU A 173 3.57 7.40 -8.54
C GLU A 173 3.98 8.63 -7.73
N SER A 174 3.24 9.73 -7.87
CA SER A 174 3.42 11.00 -7.14
C SER A 174 2.57 11.09 -5.87
N TRP A 175 2.04 9.97 -5.39
CA TRP A 175 1.17 9.91 -4.23
C TRP A 175 1.92 9.34 -3.02
N LYS A 176 1.99 10.13 -1.95
CA LYS A 176 2.71 9.78 -0.70
C LYS A 176 2.29 8.43 -0.08
N TYR A 177 1.04 8.00 -0.28
CA TYR A 177 0.43 6.87 0.42
C TYR A 177 0.45 5.54 -0.35
N THR A 178 1.12 5.45 -1.51
CA THR A 178 1.15 4.23 -2.34
C THR A 178 2.26 3.24 -1.95
N GLY A 179 2.98 3.47 -0.85
CA GLY A 179 4.10 2.64 -0.42
C GLY A 179 5.41 2.90 -1.18
N LEU A 180 5.40 3.79 -2.17
CA LEU A 180 6.55 4.19 -2.99
C LEU A 180 7.08 5.57 -2.55
N TYR A 181 7.31 5.77 -1.25
CA TYR A 181 7.64 7.08 -0.68
C TYR A 181 8.82 7.75 -1.40
N ARG A 182 9.85 7.00 -1.81
CA ARG A 182 11.02 7.56 -2.49
C ARG A 182 10.67 8.22 -3.82
N SER A 183 9.71 7.65 -4.52
CA SER A 183 9.28 8.22 -5.78
C SER A 183 8.48 9.49 -5.59
N TYR A 184 7.64 9.51 -4.55
CA TYR A 184 6.99 10.73 -4.09
C TYR A 184 8.03 11.82 -3.76
N TRP A 185 9.07 11.50 -3.00
CA TRP A 185 10.13 12.46 -2.66
C TRP A 185 10.92 12.97 -3.88
N LEU A 186 11.16 12.15 -4.91
CA LEU A 186 11.72 12.65 -6.17
C LEU A 186 10.81 13.69 -6.83
N HIS A 187 9.50 13.43 -6.87
CA HIS A 187 8.52 14.37 -7.41
C HIS A 187 8.47 15.70 -6.66
N GLU A 188 8.69 15.68 -5.34
CA GLU A 188 8.70 16.90 -4.51
C GLU A 188 10.00 17.70 -4.61
N ASN A 189 11.12 17.08 -5.02
CA ASN A 189 12.45 17.70 -4.96
C ASN A 189 13.13 17.90 -6.32
N ILE A 190 12.56 17.37 -7.40
CA ILE A 190 13.06 17.54 -8.77
C ILE A 190 11.94 18.11 -9.64
N GLN A 191 12.26 19.08 -10.48
CA GLN A 191 11.31 19.69 -11.42
C GLN A 191 10.56 18.62 -12.23
N PRO A 192 9.22 18.70 -12.31
CA PRO A 192 8.39 17.65 -12.91
C PRO A 192 8.78 17.28 -14.34
N ASP A 193 9.06 18.26 -15.20
CA ASP A 193 9.42 18.00 -16.61
C ASP A 193 10.78 17.30 -16.74
N ILE A 194 11.76 17.63 -15.87
CA ILE A 194 13.09 17.01 -15.86
C ILE A 194 12.98 15.57 -15.38
N LEU A 195 12.28 15.35 -14.26
CA LEU A 195 12.07 14.03 -13.70
C LEU A 195 11.28 13.13 -14.66
N GLU A 196 10.21 13.65 -15.27
CA GLU A 196 9.39 12.92 -16.24
C GLU A 196 10.20 12.47 -17.45
N ASN A 197 11.04 13.35 -18.00
CA ASN A 197 11.94 13.02 -19.10
C ASN A 197 12.97 11.94 -18.74
N TYR A 198 13.41 11.89 -17.49
CA TYR A 198 14.28 10.83 -17.00
C TYR A 198 13.51 9.51 -16.83
N VAL A 199 12.45 9.51 -16.01
CA VAL A 199 11.74 8.28 -15.61
C VAL A 199 10.93 7.68 -16.76
N ARG A 200 10.58 8.42 -17.82
CA ARG A 200 9.85 7.85 -18.94
C ARG A 200 10.63 6.72 -19.63
N HIS A 201 11.96 6.74 -19.56
CA HIS A 201 12.82 5.68 -20.06
C HIS A 201 12.99 4.64 -18.96
N LYS A 202 12.52 3.41 -19.18
CA LYS A 202 12.61 2.36 -18.14
C LYS A 202 14.04 1.91 -17.89
N PHE A 203 14.88 1.92 -18.93
CA PHE A 203 16.26 1.49 -18.82
C PHE A 203 17.19 2.61 -19.23
N VAL A 204 18.12 2.94 -18.34
CA VAL A 204 19.16 3.93 -18.56
C VAL A 204 20.50 3.29 -18.22
N VAL A 205 21.49 3.52 -19.05
CA VAL A 205 22.82 2.91 -18.94
C VAL A 205 23.84 4.04 -18.78
N PHE A 206 24.72 3.86 -17.81
CA PHE A 206 25.73 4.83 -17.40
C PHE A 206 27.12 4.21 -17.40
N ASP A 207 28.14 5.03 -17.60
CA ASP A 207 29.55 4.61 -17.51
C ASP A 207 30.16 4.91 -16.15
N ARG A 208 29.58 5.86 -15.41
CA ARG A 208 30.09 6.33 -14.12
C ARG A 208 29.03 6.19 -13.04
N THR A 209 29.47 5.88 -11.84
CA THR A 209 28.68 6.03 -10.62
C THR A 209 29.34 7.08 -9.72
N GLU A 210 28.51 7.78 -8.96
CA GLU A 210 28.96 8.67 -7.90
C GLU A 210 28.23 8.32 -6.61
N HIS A 211 28.96 8.12 -5.52
CA HIS A 211 28.35 7.82 -4.25
C HIS A 211 27.64 9.05 -3.67
N MET A 212 26.41 8.85 -3.17
CA MET A 212 25.65 9.83 -2.40
C MET A 212 25.13 9.18 -1.11
N ASP A 213 25.35 9.84 0.03
CA ASP A 213 24.89 9.37 1.33
C ASP A 213 23.36 9.23 1.34
N GLU A 214 22.87 8.07 1.77
CA GLU A 214 21.45 7.80 1.90
C GLU A 214 20.69 8.78 2.78
N LYS A 215 21.37 9.37 3.77
CA LYS A 215 20.78 10.32 4.70
C LYS A 215 20.69 11.73 4.13
N ASN A 216 21.58 12.08 3.20
CA ASN A 216 21.78 13.45 2.73
C ASN A 216 21.92 13.48 1.20
N TRP A 217 20.82 13.17 0.50
CA TRP A 217 20.80 13.25 -0.96
C TRP A 217 20.80 14.70 -1.46
N ASP A 218 21.71 15.03 -2.38
CA ASP A 218 21.72 16.31 -3.08
C ASP A 218 20.82 16.27 -4.32
N PHE A 219 19.54 16.55 -4.11
CA PHE A 219 18.55 16.57 -5.20
C PHE A 219 18.82 17.65 -6.24
N LYS A 220 19.47 18.76 -5.88
CA LYS A 220 19.78 19.84 -6.83
C LYS A 220 20.89 19.42 -7.79
N LYS A 221 21.91 18.73 -7.27
CA LYS A 221 22.94 18.09 -8.10
C LYS A 221 22.33 17.04 -9.01
N MET A 222 21.44 16.20 -8.48
CA MET A 222 20.73 15.18 -9.27
C MET A 222 19.88 15.81 -10.38
N GLU A 223 19.08 16.83 -10.06
CA GLU A 223 18.29 17.59 -11.04
C GLU A 223 19.16 18.16 -12.14
N THR A 224 20.30 18.78 -11.79
CA THR A 224 21.25 19.35 -12.77
C THR A 224 21.82 18.27 -13.68
N ALA A 225 22.21 17.12 -13.11
CA ALA A 225 22.69 15.97 -13.88
C ALA A 225 21.60 15.43 -14.81
N PHE A 226 20.34 15.39 -14.34
CA PHE A 226 19.23 14.92 -15.14
C PHE A 226 18.88 15.85 -16.29
N ALA A 227 18.86 17.17 -16.03
CA ALA A 227 18.63 18.19 -17.04
C ALA A 227 19.67 18.12 -18.17
N ARG A 228 20.92 17.85 -17.82
CA ARG A 228 22.06 17.73 -18.74
C ARG A 228 22.26 16.33 -19.29
N ARG A 229 21.41 15.37 -18.94
CA ARG A 229 21.56 13.94 -19.24
C ARG A 229 22.95 13.38 -18.95
N ALA A 230 23.59 13.85 -17.89
CA ALA A 230 24.98 13.55 -17.57
C ALA A 230 25.22 12.05 -17.42
N ASN A 231 26.31 11.54 -17.99
CA ASN A 231 26.69 10.14 -17.90
C ASN A 231 27.26 9.78 -16.50
N VAL A 232 26.41 9.85 -15.47
CA VAL A 232 26.69 9.48 -14.09
C VAL A 232 25.41 9.05 -13.37
N ALA A 233 25.44 7.92 -12.67
CA ALA A 233 24.38 7.47 -11.79
C ALA A 233 24.76 7.68 -10.32
N PHE A 234 23.87 8.25 -9.52
CA PHE A 234 24.09 8.44 -8.09
C PHE A 234 23.72 7.19 -7.32
N VAL A 235 24.64 6.64 -6.54
CA VAL A 235 24.46 5.36 -5.85
C VAL A 235 24.59 5.52 -4.35
N SER A 236 23.80 4.72 -3.64
CA SER A 236 23.68 4.84 -2.18
C SER A 236 24.70 4.03 -1.38
N ASP A 237 25.44 3.17 -2.06
CA ASP A 237 26.37 2.21 -1.49
C ASP A 237 27.80 2.65 -1.83
N PRO A 238 28.66 2.94 -0.84
CA PRO A 238 30.03 3.35 -1.11
C PRO A 238 30.86 2.22 -1.73
N ALA A 239 30.48 0.95 -1.52
CA ALA A 239 31.11 -0.19 -2.19
C ALA A 239 30.64 -0.37 -3.65
N ALA A 240 29.72 0.48 -4.13
CA ALA A 240 29.31 0.55 -5.53
C ALA A 240 30.12 1.58 -6.35
N GLU A 241 31.18 2.14 -5.77
CA GLU A 241 32.19 2.92 -6.49
C GLU A 241 32.80 2.09 -7.64
N PRO A 242 33.10 2.72 -8.78
CA PRO A 242 33.38 2.00 -10.01
C PRO A 242 34.72 1.25 -9.96
N VAL A 243 34.75 0.10 -10.67
CA VAL A 243 35.95 -0.36 -11.38
C VAL A 243 36.44 0.83 -12.25
N PRO A 244 37.74 1.16 -12.28
CA PRO A 244 38.24 2.32 -13.03
C PRO A 244 37.69 2.33 -14.46
N VAL A 245 36.91 3.37 -14.77
CA VAL A 245 36.43 3.63 -16.13
C VAL A 245 37.68 3.85 -16.97
N PRO A 246 37.91 3.08 -18.06
CA PRO A 246 38.99 3.40 -18.97
C PRO A 246 38.84 4.85 -19.40
N GLN A 247 39.92 5.64 -19.39
CA GLN A 247 39.89 7.06 -19.79
C GLN A 247 39.31 7.27 -21.21
N ASN A 248 39.16 6.19 -21.98
CA ASN A 248 38.59 6.12 -23.32
C ASN A 248 37.29 5.28 -23.38
N SER A 249 36.39 5.41 -22.40
CA SER A 249 35.05 4.81 -22.51
C SER A 249 34.33 5.40 -23.74
N PRO A 250 33.83 4.57 -24.68
CA PRO A 250 33.20 5.06 -25.91
C PRO A 250 31.83 5.71 -25.68
N GLY A 251 31.28 5.66 -24.47
CA GLY A 251 30.08 6.41 -24.11
C GLY A 251 30.45 7.84 -23.76
N GLY A 252 30.01 8.79 -24.59
CA GLY A 252 30.29 10.22 -24.41
C GLY A 252 29.74 10.80 -23.10
N ASP A 253 29.65 12.13 -23.03
CA ASP A 253 29.25 12.84 -21.80
C ASP A 253 27.79 12.63 -21.36
N GLN A 254 27.00 11.90 -22.15
CA GLN A 254 25.57 11.70 -21.94
C GLN A 254 25.25 10.22 -21.63
N TRP A 255 24.27 9.97 -20.76
CA TRP A 255 23.79 8.61 -20.52
C TRP A 255 23.14 8.02 -21.79
N GLN A 256 23.01 6.70 -21.82
CA GLN A 256 22.32 5.99 -22.90
C GLN A 256 20.95 5.51 -22.43
N VAL A 257 19.91 5.68 -23.25
CA VAL A 257 18.55 5.19 -22.96
C VAL A 257 18.20 4.03 -23.88
N ILE A 258 17.54 2.99 -23.35
CA ILE A 258 17.03 1.89 -24.18
C ILE A 258 15.54 2.11 -24.43
N THR A 259 15.20 2.41 -25.69
CA THR A 259 13.83 2.74 -26.12
C THR A 259 13.12 1.61 -26.85
N ALA A 260 13.85 0.59 -27.29
CA ALA A 260 13.33 -0.58 -28.00
C ALA A 260 14.32 -1.76 -27.88
N PRO A 261 13.91 -2.99 -28.22
CA PRO A 261 14.84 -4.11 -28.37
C PRO A 261 15.90 -3.84 -29.45
N SER A 262 17.13 -4.28 -29.21
CA SER A 262 18.26 -4.22 -30.14
C SER A 262 19.21 -5.40 -29.90
N ASP A 263 20.26 -5.51 -30.71
CA ASP A 263 21.32 -6.52 -30.52
C ASP A 263 22.07 -6.34 -29.19
N GLN A 264 22.11 -5.10 -28.67
CA GLN A 264 22.75 -4.78 -27.40
C GLN A 264 21.83 -4.99 -26.20
N PHE A 265 20.50 -4.98 -26.38
CA PHE A 265 19.57 -5.08 -25.26
C PHE A 265 18.19 -5.62 -25.69
N SER A 266 17.69 -6.64 -25.00
CA SER A 266 16.32 -7.11 -25.17
C SER A 266 15.68 -7.60 -23.87
N VAL A 267 14.35 -7.53 -23.81
CA VAL A 267 13.55 -8.05 -22.70
C VAL A 267 12.98 -9.39 -23.13
N GLU A 268 13.43 -10.48 -22.50
CA GLU A 268 13.00 -11.83 -22.85
C GLU A 268 11.64 -12.19 -22.21
N ALA A 269 11.44 -11.76 -20.96
CA ALA A 269 10.23 -12.05 -20.22
C ALA A 269 10.01 -11.01 -19.12
N PHE A 270 8.75 -10.73 -18.83
CA PHE A 270 8.36 -9.71 -17.85
C PHE A 270 7.09 -10.12 -17.10
N ASP A 271 7.08 -9.86 -15.79
CA ASP A 271 5.93 -9.82 -14.89
C ASP A 271 6.16 -8.71 -13.84
N LEU A 272 5.15 -8.37 -13.04
CA LEU A 272 5.32 -7.43 -11.92
C LEU A 272 6.36 -7.89 -10.90
N ASN A 273 6.59 -9.20 -10.78
CA ASN A 273 7.54 -9.75 -9.80
C ASN A 273 8.86 -10.21 -10.43
N PHE A 274 9.05 -10.13 -11.75
CA PHE A 274 10.33 -10.46 -12.34
C PHE A 274 10.53 -9.84 -13.72
N ILE A 275 11.79 -9.67 -14.11
CA ILE A 275 12.17 -9.33 -15.47
C ILE A 275 13.44 -10.08 -15.88
N LYS A 276 13.42 -10.63 -17.10
CA LYS A 276 14.57 -11.28 -17.75
C LYS A 276 15.04 -10.42 -18.91
N LEU A 277 16.33 -10.12 -18.94
CA LEU A 277 16.96 -9.25 -19.92
C LEU A 277 18.16 -9.95 -20.52
N LYS A 278 18.44 -9.65 -21.79
CA LYS A 278 19.72 -9.92 -22.44
C LYS A 278 20.40 -8.60 -22.75
N THR A 279 21.71 -8.54 -22.52
CA THR A 279 22.52 -7.37 -22.87
C THR A 279 23.80 -7.79 -23.57
N ASN A 280 24.33 -6.97 -24.46
CA ASN A 280 25.62 -7.18 -25.12
C ASN A 280 26.30 -5.82 -25.31
N PHE A 281 27.00 -5.35 -24.28
CA PHE A 281 27.66 -4.04 -24.29
C PHE A 281 29.16 -4.20 -24.52
N ASP A 282 29.77 -3.28 -25.28
CA ASP A 282 31.21 -3.36 -25.61
C ASP A 282 32.13 -3.09 -24.40
N SER A 283 31.57 -2.53 -23.33
CA SER A 283 32.28 -2.19 -22.08
C SER A 283 31.39 -2.49 -20.88
N ALA A 284 31.99 -2.57 -19.70
CA ALA A 284 31.22 -2.67 -18.47
C ALA A 284 30.37 -1.42 -18.28
N LYS A 285 29.09 -1.62 -17.91
CA LYS A 285 28.11 -0.54 -17.76
C LYS A 285 27.41 -0.62 -16.42
N PHE A 286 27.01 0.53 -15.89
CA PHE A 286 26.06 0.63 -14.79
C PHE A 286 24.64 0.76 -15.35
N PHE A 287 23.87 -0.30 -15.22
CA PHE A 287 22.49 -0.38 -15.68
C PHE A 287 21.52 0.07 -14.58
N VAL A 288 20.63 1.00 -14.92
CA VAL A 288 19.55 1.46 -14.04
C VAL A 288 18.21 1.08 -14.66
N TYR A 289 17.42 0.34 -13.88
CA TYR A 289 16.01 0.09 -14.15
C TYR A 289 15.17 1.08 -13.34
N ASN A 290 14.53 2.03 -14.04
CA ASN A 290 13.63 3.06 -13.51
C ASN A 290 12.27 2.45 -13.08
N ASP A 291 12.39 1.55 -12.11
CA ASP A 291 11.34 0.87 -11.37
C ASP A 291 11.73 0.82 -9.89
N GLY A 292 10.75 0.96 -9.00
CA GLY A 292 10.95 1.29 -7.59
C GLY A 292 11.81 0.27 -6.85
N TYR A 293 12.89 0.71 -6.23
CA TYR A 293 13.76 -0.12 -5.42
C TYR A 293 13.02 -0.63 -4.18
N ASP A 294 13.19 -1.92 -3.89
CA ASP A 294 12.81 -2.51 -2.60
C ASP A 294 13.86 -3.55 -2.19
N ARG A 295 14.08 -3.69 -0.88
CA ARG A 295 15.07 -4.60 -0.28
C ARG A 295 14.83 -6.08 -0.59
N ASN A 296 13.62 -6.47 -1.01
CA ASN A 296 13.26 -7.84 -1.33
C ASN A 296 13.48 -8.19 -2.81
N TRP A 297 13.90 -7.23 -3.64
CA TRP A 297 14.40 -7.55 -4.97
C TRP A 297 15.73 -8.28 -4.88
N ARG A 298 15.94 -9.21 -5.82
CA ARG A 298 17.17 -9.96 -6.02
C ARG A 298 17.52 -9.91 -7.50
N ALA A 299 18.81 -9.90 -7.81
CA ALA A 299 19.31 -9.98 -9.17
C ALA A 299 20.28 -11.14 -9.32
N SER A 300 20.35 -11.65 -10.54
CA SER A 300 21.44 -12.52 -10.97
C SER A 300 21.91 -12.10 -12.36
N VAL A 301 23.21 -12.18 -12.58
CA VAL A 301 23.86 -11.92 -13.87
C VAL A 301 24.59 -13.20 -14.25
N ASN A 302 24.25 -13.79 -15.40
CA ASN A 302 24.76 -15.07 -15.88
C ASN A 302 24.62 -16.19 -14.85
N GLY A 303 23.49 -16.23 -14.14
CA GLY A 303 23.18 -17.23 -13.11
C GLY A 303 23.87 -17.00 -11.76
N ARG A 304 24.77 -16.02 -11.63
CA ARG A 304 25.42 -15.67 -10.36
C ARG A 304 24.68 -14.56 -9.66
N ALA A 305 24.53 -14.64 -8.33
CA ALA A 305 23.86 -13.61 -7.55
C ALA A 305 24.57 -12.25 -7.72
N ALA A 306 23.80 -11.22 -8.02
CA ALA A 306 24.27 -9.85 -8.19
C ALA A 306 23.59 -8.93 -7.18
N LYS A 307 24.37 -8.01 -6.60
CA LYS A 307 23.86 -7.04 -5.64
C LYS A 307 23.09 -5.94 -6.39
N ILE A 308 21.81 -5.76 -6.07
CA ILE A 308 21.05 -4.60 -6.53
C ILE A 308 21.47 -3.40 -5.69
N ILE A 309 22.03 -2.40 -6.37
CA ILE A 309 22.43 -1.13 -5.80
C ILE A 309 21.26 -0.17 -5.93
N LYS A 310 21.05 0.69 -4.94
CA LYS A 310 20.01 1.72 -5.05
C LYS A 310 20.60 2.89 -5.84
N ALA A 311 20.04 3.12 -7.01
CA ALA A 311 20.48 4.14 -7.95
C ALA A 311 19.48 5.29 -7.98
N ASN A 312 19.99 6.51 -8.15
CA ASN A 312 19.22 7.73 -8.38
C ASN A 312 18.04 7.85 -7.41
N TYR A 313 18.36 7.68 -6.12
CA TYR A 313 17.48 7.71 -4.95
C TYR A 313 16.42 6.59 -4.84
N ALA A 314 15.75 6.23 -5.94
CA ALA A 314 14.55 5.38 -5.92
C ALA A 314 14.62 4.13 -6.80
N PHE A 315 15.68 3.93 -7.59
CA PHE A 315 15.70 2.93 -8.67
C PHE A 315 16.69 1.80 -8.42
N LYS A 316 16.57 0.73 -9.22
CA LYS A 316 17.44 -0.45 -9.13
C LYS A 316 18.62 -0.28 -10.07
N GLY A 317 19.82 -0.33 -9.54
CA GLY A 317 21.09 -0.29 -10.26
C GLY A 317 21.83 -1.63 -10.20
N LEU A 318 22.53 -1.98 -11.28
CA LEU A 318 23.35 -3.18 -11.40
C LEU A 318 24.59 -2.89 -12.26
N TRP A 319 25.75 -3.38 -11.82
CA TRP A 319 26.93 -3.44 -12.69
C TRP A 319 26.81 -4.63 -13.64
N LEU A 320 26.99 -4.37 -14.93
CA LEU A 320 27.01 -5.36 -15.99
C LEU A 320 28.40 -5.42 -16.59
N PRO A 321 29.04 -6.60 -16.70
CA PRO A 321 30.32 -6.72 -17.37
C PRO A 321 30.15 -6.53 -18.89
N ALA A 322 31.26 -6.29 -19.59
CA ALA A 322 31.26 -6.24 -21.04
C ALA A 322 30.84 -7.59 -21.66
N GLY A 323 30.35 -7.56 -22.90
CA GLY A 323 29.91 -8.71 -23.66
C GLY A 323 28.48 -9.18 -23.36
N PRO A 324 28.13 -10.39 -23.83
CA PRO A 324 26.80 -10.94 -23.70
C PRO A 324 26.51 -11.35 -22.24
N ASN A 325 25.38 -10.88 -21.71
CA ASN A 325 24.92 -11.18 -20.36
C ASN A 325 23.43 -11.49 -20.33
N GLN A 326 23.04 -12.39 -19.44
CA GLN A 326 21.65 -12.64 -19.07
C GLN A 326 21.39 -12.14 -17.65
N ILE A 327 20.43 -11.23 -17.52
CA ILE A 327 20.08 -10.60 -16.24
C ILE A 327 18.69 -11.10 -15.84
N TYR A 328 18.56 -11.50 -14.59
CA TYR A 328 17.27 -11.85 -14.02
C TYR A 328 17.07 -11.10 -12.70
N LEU A 329 16.10 -10.18 -12.70
CA LEU A 329 15.63 -9.53 -11.49
C LEU A 329 14.33 -10.19 -11.05
N ARG A 330 14.20 -10.49 -9.76
CA ARG A 330 12.99 -11.09 -9.19
C ARG A 330 12.69 -10.50 -7.81
N TYR A 331 11.41 -10.27 -7.56
CA TYR A 331 10.88 -9.87 -6.27
C TYR A 331 10.55 -11.08 -5.41
N GLY A 332 10.90 -11.00 -4.13
CA GLY A 332 10.52 -11.98 -3.11
C GLY A 332 11.72 -12.70 -2.50
N SER A 333 11.65 -12.93 -1.19
CA SER A 333 12.61 -13.73 -0.44
C SER A 333 11.95 -15.03 0.02
N ALA A 334 12.74 -16.10 0.18
CA ALA A 334 12.24 -17.37 0.71
C ALA A 334 11.53 -17.19 2.08
N TRP A 335 12.05 -16.29 2.91
CA TRP A 335 11.44 -15.90 4.19
C TRP A 335 10.03 -15.32 4.03
N LEU A 336 9.81 -14.43 3.06
CA LEU A 336 8.49 -13.82 2.84
C LEU A 336 7.44 -14.89 2.49
N TYR A 337 7.80 -15.84 1.62
CA TYR A 337 6.93 -16.96 1.28
C TYR A 337 6.71 -17.88 2.48
N GLY A 338 7.76 -18.21 3.25
CA GLY A 338 7.66 -19.02 4.46
C GLY A 338 6.77 -18.40 5.53
N PHE A 339 6.93 -17.10 5.80
CA PHE A 339 6.11 -16.36 6.75
C PHE A 339 4.63 -16.33 6.33
N ASN A 340 4.34 -16.13 5.04
CA ASN A 340 2.96 -16.15 4.54
C ASN A 340 2.32 -17.54 4.69
N ILE A 341 3.08 -18.61 4.42
CA ILE A 341 2.62 -19.99 4.64
C ILE A 341 2.36 -20.24 6.13
N PHE A 342 3.29 -19.83 7.01
CA PHE A 342 3.12 -19.92 8.46
C PHE A 342 1.84 -19.21 8.94
N MET A 343 1.63 -17.96 8.51
CA MET A 343 0.45 -17.18 8.87
C MET A 343 -0.84 -17.85 8.40
N LEU A 344 -0.87 -18.42 7.18
CA LEU A 344 -2.02 -19.19 6.72
C LEU A 344 -2.30 -20.38 7.65
N VAL A 345 -1.27 -21.18 7.94
CA VAL A 345 -1.43 -22.37 8.79
C VAL A 345 -1.88 -21.98 10.18
N PHE A 346 -1.30 -20.93 10.76
CA PHE A 346 -1.67 -20.40 12.06
C PHE A 346 -3.14 -19.95 12.12
N TYR A 347 -3.57 -19.10 11.18
CA TYR A 347 -4.97 -18.63 11.15
C TYR A 347 -5.95 -19.76 10.82
N GLY A 348 -5.58 -20.68 9.92
CA GLY A 348 -6.39 -21.84 9.60
C GLY A 348 -6.58 -22.76 10.80
N ALA A 349 -5.51 -23.06 11.53
CA ALA A 349 -5.56 -23.87 12.75
C ALA A 349 -6.37 -23.18 13.85
N PHE A 350 -6.18 -21.86 14.04
CA PHE A 350 -6.94 -21.08 15.00
C PHE A 350 -8.44 -21.05 14.67
N PHE A 351 -8.79 -20.87 13.39
CA PHE A 351 -10.18 -20.93 12.93
C PHE A 351 -10.80 -22.31 13.20
N LEU A 352 -10.09 -23.41 12.88
CA LEU A 352 -10.56 -24.76 13.16
C LEU A 352 -10.71 -25.04 14.65
N TYR A 353 -9.81 -24.49 15.48
CA TYR A 353 -9.92 -24.58 16.94
C TYR A 353 -11.19 -23.88 17.46
N LEU A 354 -11.45 -22.65 17.01
CA LEU A 354 -12.67 -21.92 17.36
C LEU A 354 -13.93 -22.64 16.87
N LEU A 355 -13.90 -23.18 15.65
CA LEU A 355 -14.99 -23.99 15.11
C LEU A 355 -15.22 -25.25 15.95
N GLY A 356 -14.16 -25.90 16.40
CA GLY A 356 -14.22 -27.04 17.32
C GLY A 356 -14.86 -26.68 18.66
N LEU A 357 -14.49 -25.55 19.25
CA LEU A 357 -15.11 -25.02 20.47
C LEU A 357 -16.60 -24.70 20.27
N TRP A 358 -16.99 -24.16 19.12
CA TRP A 358 -18.39 -23.87 18.80
C TRP A 358 -19.23 -25.14 18.60
N LEU A 359 -18.66 -26.17 17.98
CA LEU A 359 -19.32 -27.47 17.77
C LEU A 359 -19.34 -28.35 19.03
N TYR A 360 -18.45 -28.11 20.00
CA TYR A 360 -18.33 -28.92 21.21
C TYR A 360 -19.60 -28.95 22.08
N PRO A 361 -20.29 -27.82 22.37
CA PRO A 361 -21.57 -27.81 23.07
C PRO A 361 -22.70 -28.50 22.30
N LEU A 362 -22.74 -28.33 20.96
CA LEU A 362 -23.76 -28.94 20.10
C LEU A 362 -23.71 -30.48 20.14
N ARG A 363 -22.53 -31.05 20.37
CA ARG A 363 -22.34 -32.50 20.46
C ARG A 363 -22.69 -33.07 21.84
N LYS A 364 -22.67 -32.27 22.92
CA LYS A 364 -23.09 -32.69 24.26
C LYS A 364 -24.60 -32.55 24.49
N GLY A 365 -25.28 -31.64 23.79
CA GLY A 365 -26.74 -31.48 23.85
C GLY A 365 -27.56 -32.63 23.23
N HIS A 366 -26.92 -33.64 22.64
CA HIS A 366 -27.59 -34.79 21.99
C HIS A 366 -27.37 -36.13 22.70
N LYS A 367 -26.71 -36.13 23.87
CA LYS A 367 -26.46 -37.36 24.66
C LYS A 367 -27.18 -37.39 26.02
N GLY A 368 -28.22 -36.58 26.19
CA GLY A 368 -28.95 -36.46 27.45
C GLY A 368 -30.41 -36.09 27.25
N THR A 369 -31.14 -36.92 26.52
CA THR A 369 -32.61 -37.06 26.59
C THR A 369 -32.95 -38.53 26.45
#